data_AF-A0A2R3ITK1-F1
#
_entry.id   AF-A0A2R3ITK1-F1
#
_cell.length_a   1.000
_cell.length_b   1.000
_cell.length_c   1.000
_cell.angle_alpha   90.00
_cell.angle_beta   90.00
_cell.angle_gamma   90.00
#
_symmetry.space_group_name_H-M   'P 1'
#
loop_
_entity.id
_entity.type
_entity.pdbx_description
1 polymer ?
#
loop_
_entity_poly.entity_id
_entity_poly.type
_entity_poly.pdbx_seq_one_letter_code
_entity_poly.pdbx_strand_id
1 'polypeptide(L)'
;MTDINKLKELAERYIANPSGAGGEDSAFRAAANPQAILKLIAEVELLSARLKAENVALRKIISECATACGAGCAPECTLEFMSMLPGEISSVVSRRAAAEIGKSMGGGE
;
A
#
# COMPACT_ATOMS: atom_id res chain seq x y z
N MET A 1 2.98 -15.71 -1.99
CA MET A 1 3.76 -15.56 -0.74
C MET A 1 4.12 -16.92 -0.14
N THR A 2 4.47 -17.89 -0.99
CA THR A 2 4.68 -19.29 -0.59
C THR A 2 6.01 -19.50 0.12
N ASP A 3 7.04 -18.72 -0.21
CA ASP A 3 8.39 -18.95 0.30
C ASP A 3 8.60 -18.37 1.70
N ILE A 4 7.94 -17.26 2.04
CA ILE A 4 7.90 -16.73 3.43
C ILE A 4 7.19 -17.72 4.37
N ASN A 5 6.07 -18.32 3.92
CA ASN A 5 5.35 -19.32 4.71
C ASN A 5 6.21 -20.58 4.94
N LYS A 6 6.89 -21.07 3.90
CA LYS A 6 7.85 -22.18 4.03
C LYS A 6 8.98 -21.85 5.00
N LEU A 7 9.53 -20.63 4.94
CA LEU A 7 10.59 -20.18 5.85
C LEU A 7 10.10 -20.11 7.30
N LYS A 8 8.88 -19.63 7.52
CA LYS A 8 8.22 -19.59 8.83
C LYS A 8 8.04 -21.00 9.41
N GLU A 9 7.46 -21.92 8.62
CA GLU A 9 7.31 -23.32 9.03
C GLU A 9 8.65 -23.99 9.34
N LEU A 10 9.69 -23.72 8.54
CA LEU A 10 11.03 -24.25 8.78
C LEU A 10 11.59 -23.73 10.10
N ALA A 11 11.51 -22.42 10.35
CA ALA A 11 11.98 -21.81 11.58
C ALA A 11 11.24 -22.36 12.82
N GLU A 12 9.92 -22.54 12.74
CA GLU A 12 9.10 -23.15 13.79
C GLU A 12 9.50 -24.60 14.08
N ARG A 13 9.72 -25.42 13.04
CA ARG A 13 10.19 -26.82 13.18
C ARG A 13 11.57 -26.90 13.82
N TYR A 14 12.46 -25.97 13.47
CA TYR A 14 13.79 -25.89 14.06
C TYR A 14 13.72 -25.57 15.56
N ILE A 15 12.81 -24.71 15.99
CA ILE A 15 12.59 -24.44 17.43
C ILE A 15 11.99 -25.66 18.14
N ALA A 16 11.00 -26.31 17.53
CA ALA A 16 10.25 -27.41 18.13
C ALA A 16 11.07 -28.70 18.34
N ASN A 17 12.13 -28.93 17.55
CA ASN A 17 12.98 -30.11 17.66
C ASN A 17 14.44 -29.73 18.00
N PRO A 18 14.79 -29.48 19.27
CA PRO A 18 16.15 -29.10 19.68
C PRO A 18 17.17 -30.25 19.70
N SER A 19 16.76 -31.48 19.37
CA SER A 19 17.47 -32.74 19.67
C SER A 19 18.79 -33.02 18.91
N GLY A 20 19.41 -32.01 18.28
CA GLY A 20 20.70 -32.09 17.58
C GLY A 20 21.87 -31.46 18.34
N ALA A 21 21.84 -31.51 19.69
CA ALA A 21 22.72 -30.73 20.57
C ALA A 21 24.23 -31.10 20.56
N GLY A 22 24.67 -32.02 19.70
CA GLY A 22 26.09 -32.36 19.54
C GLY A 22 26.46 -32.53 18.07
N GLY A 23 27.11 -31.53 17.47
CA GLY A 23 27.60 -31.57 16.09
C GLY A 23 27.50 -30.25 15.35
N GLU A 24 28.00 -30.21 14.11
CA GLU A 24 27.99 -29.04 13.19
C GLU A 24 26.59 -28.40 13.04
N ASP A 25 25.51 -29.18 13.23
CA ASP A 25 24.12 -28.75 13.17
C ASP A 25 23.73 -27.72 14.26
N SER A 26 24.42 -27.76 15.40
CA SER A 26 24.22 -26.79 16.51
C SER A 26 24.78 -25.40 16.19
N ALA A 27 25.94 -25.33 15.54
CA ALA A 27 26.54 -24.07 15.10
C ALA A 27 25.75 -23.45 13.94
N PHE A 28 25.30 -24.29 13.00
CA PHE A 28 24.41 -23.86 11.93
C PHE A 28 23.06 -23.34 12.48
N ARG A 29 22.47 -24.01 13.49
CA ARG A 29 21.27 -23.52 14.20
C ARG A 29 21.47 -22.19 14.90
N ALA A 30 22.58 -22.03 15.62
CA ALA A 30 22.90 -20.78 16.31
C ALA A 30 23.11 -19.64 15.32
N ALA A 31 23.78 -19.90 14.19
CA ALA A 31 23.98 -18.92 13.11
C ALA A 31 22.67 -18.56 12.41
N ALA A 32 21.77 -19.52 12.18
CA ALA A 32 20.48 -19.29 11.55
C ALA A 32 19.49 -18.53 12.45
N ASN A 33 19.59 -18.66 13.78
CA ASN A 33 18.74 -18.02 14.78
C ASN A 33 17.24 -17.98 14.38
N PRO A 34 16.56 -19.15 14.39
CA PRO A 34 15.16 -19.26 13.97
C PRO A 34 14.21 -18.29 14.68
N GLN A 35 14.48 -17.93 15.94
CA GLN A 35 13.71 -16.94 16.69
C GLN A 35 13.83 -15.54 16.08
N ALA A 36 15.04 -15.13 15.67
CA ALA A 36 15.25 -13.87 14.98
C ALA A 36 14.56 -13.85 13.61
N ILE A 37 14.61 -14.95 12.86
CA ILE A 37 13.89 -15.10 11.58
C ILE A 37 12.39 -14.90 11.77
N LEU A 38 11.78 -15.55 12.77
CA LEU A 38 10.35 -15.41 13.04
C LEU A 38 9.96 -13.99 13.45
N LYS A 39 10.79 -13.31 14.24
CA LYS A 39 10.58 -11.89 14.60
C LYS A 39 10.62 -11.00 13.36
N LEU A 40 11.61 -11.17 12.49
CA LEU A 40 11.72 -10.40 11.24
C LEU A 40 10.52 -10.66 10.32
N ILE A 41 10.06 -11.91 10.21
CA ILE A 41 8.85 -12.23 9.43
C ILE A 41 7.63 -11.49 9.99
N ALA A 42 7.43 -11.52 11.31
CA ALA A 42 6.32 -10.82 11.95
C ALA A 42 6.40 -9.30 11.76
N GLU A 43 7.60 -8.71 11.84
CA GLU A 43 7.82 -7.29 11.57
C GLU A 43 7.50 -6.93 10.12
N VAL A 44 7.92 -7.74 9.15
CA VAL A 44 7.61 -7.55 7.73
C VAL A 44 6.11 -7.67 7.45
N GLU A 45 5.44 -8.65 8.05
CA GLU A 45 3.98 -8.81 7.97
C GLU A 45 3.25 -7.58 8.51
N LEU A 46 3.68 -7.07 9.66
CA LEU A 46 3.12 -5.86 10.27
C LEU A 46 3.34 -4.61 9.40
N LEU A 47 4.56 -4.42 8.89
CA LEU A 47 4.90 -3.30 8.00
C LEU A 47 4.11 -3.37 6.70
N SER A 48 3.94 -4.57 6.11
CA SER A 48 3.14 -4.76 4.91
C SER A 48 1.66 -4.45 5.16
N ALA A 49 1.10 -4.86 6.30
CA ALA A 49 -0.27 -4.56 6.67
C ALA A 49 -0.49 -3.04 6.85
N ARG A 50 0.42 -2.37 7.55
CA ARG A 50 0.40 -0.91 7.71
C ARG A 50 0.49 -0.19 6.38
N LEU A 51 1.41 -0.57 5.50
CA LEU A 51 1.57 0.04 4.18
C LEU A 51 0.31 -0.12 3.32
N LYS A 52 -0.36 -1.27 3.37
CA LYS A 52 -1.62 -1.50 2.67
C LYS A 52 -2.74 -0.60 3.22
N ALA A 53 -2.86 -0.48 4.54
CA ALA A 53 -3.86 0.38 5.17
C ALA A 53 -3.65 1.86 4.80
N GLU A 54 -2.42 2.35 4.87
CA GLU A 54 -2.07 3.72 4.46
C GLU A 54 -2.35 3.96 2.97
N ASN A 55 -2.04 3.00 2.09
CA ASN A 55 -2.37 3.12 0.67
C ASN A 55 -3.88 3.24 0.41
N VAL A 56 -4.69 2.46 1.14
CA VAL A 56 -6.16 2.55 1.04
C VAL A 56 -6.65 3.91 1.53
N ALA A 57 -6.13 4.39 2.67
CA ALA A 57 -6.48 5.70 3.20
C ALA A 57 -6.12 6.83 2.21
N LEU A 58 -4.92 6.81 1.65
CA LEU A 58 -4.48 7.79 0.65
C LEU A 58 -5.35 7.76 -0.61
N ARG A 59 -5.69 6.57 -1.12
CA ARG A 59 -6.59 6.44 -2.28
C ARG A 59 -7.96 7.04 -2.02
N LYS A 60 -8.51 6.84 -0.82
CA LYS A 60 -9.79 7.44 -0.42
C LYS A 60 -9.71 8.95 -0.38
N ILE A 61 -8.66 9.52 0.24
CA ILE A 61 -8.42 10.97 0.27
C ILE A 61 -8.34 11.54 -1.16
N ILE A 62 -7.56 10.91 -2.04
CA ILE A 62 -7.42 11.35 -3.44
C ILE A 62 -8.78 11.32 -4.16
N SER A 63 -9.56 10.25 -4.00
CA SER A 63 -10.91 10.11 -4.55
C SER A 63 -11.85 11.23 -4.06
N GLU A 64 -11.83 11.52 -2.76
CA GLU A 64 -12.65 12.59 -2.15
C GLU A 64 -12.25 13.97 -2.70
N CYS A 65 -10.94 14.26 -2.78
CA CYS A 65 -10.43 15.50 -3.37
C CYS A 65 -10.85 15.64 -4.84
N ALA A 66 -10.68 14.58 -5.64
CA ALA A 66 -11.05 14.60 -7.05
C ALA A 66 -12.56 14.80 -7.25
N THR A 67 -13.38 14.15 -6.41
CA THR A 67 -14.83 14.33 -6.38
C THR A 67 -15.22 15.77 -6.03
N ALA A 68 -14.56 16.40 -5.06
CA ALA A 68 -14.79 17.80 -4.71
C ALA A 68 -14.47 18.76 -5.87
N CYS A 69 -13.47 18.42 -6.70
CA CYS A 69 -13.17 19.15 -7.93
C CYS A 69 -14.15 18.86 -9.08
N GLY A 70 -15.02 17.86 -8.96
CA GLY A 70 -15.97 17.44 -10.00
C GLY A 70 -15.44 16.35 -10.95
N ALA A 71 -14.35 15.67 -10.58
CA ALA A 71 -13.72 14.59 -11.33
C ALA A 71 -13.63 13.32 -10.45
N GLY A 72 -14.77 12.71 -10.12
CA GLY A 72 -14.80 11.56 -9.20
C GLY A 72 -14.17 10.29 -9.78
N CYS A 73 -13.54 9.48 -8.91
CA CYS A 73 -12.99 8.17 -9.22
C CYS A 73 -13.15 7.26 -8.01
N ALA A 74 -13.46 5.98 -8.20
CA ALA A 74 -13.49 5.05 -7.06
C ALA A 74 -12.05 4.79 -6.56
N PRO A 75 -11.80 4.73 -5.24
CA PRO A 75 -10.48 4.44 -4.67
C PRO A 75 -9.90 3.07 -5.10
N GLU A 76 -10.77 2.15 -5.50
CA GLU A 76 -10.50 0.76 -5.86
C GLU A 76 -10.17 0.59 -7.35
N CYS A 77 -10.25 1.67 -8.14
CA CYS A 77 -9.84 1.65 -9.54
C CYS A 77 -8.35 1.32 -9.71
N THR A 78 -8.00 0.87 -10.92
CA THR A 78 -6.61 0.58 -11.27
C THR A 78 -5.73 1.83 -11.16
N LEU A 79 -4.44 1.65 -10.91
CA LEU A 79 -3.49 2.77 -10.89
C LEU A 79 -3.43 3.50 -12.22
N GLU A 80 -3.56 2.76 -13.33
CA GLU A 80 -3.63 3.32 -14.68
C GLU A 80 -4.83 4.27 -14.80
N PHE A 81 -6.01 3.86 -14.35
CA PHE A 81 -7.19 4.73 -14.36
C PHE A 81 -7.04 5.93 -13.43
N MET A 82 -6.53 5.73 -12.22
CA MET A 82 -6.25 6.82 -11.28
C MET A 82 -5.22 7.82 -11.83
N SER A 83 -4.29 7.40 -12.69
CA SER A 83 -3.29 8.30 -13.28
C SER A 83 -3.88 9.36 -14.21
N MET A 84 -5.11 9.15 -14.69
CA MET A 84 -5.83 10.12 -15.53
C MET A 84 -6.50 11.24 -14.72
N LEU A 85 -6.71 11.04 -13.41
CA LEU A 85 -7.37 12.01 -12.53
C LEU A 85 -6.82 13.44 -12.62
N PRO A 86 -5.49 13.68 -12.62
CA PRO A 86 -4.97 15.04 -12.72
C PRO A 86 -5.41 15.77 -14.01
N GLY A 87 -5.47 15.06 -15.14
CA GLY A 87 -5.93 15.61 -16.41
C GLY A 87 -7.41 15.96 -16.38
N GLU A 88 -8.25 15.07 -15.83
CA GLU A 88 -9.68 15.31 -15.65
C GLU A 88 -9.96 16.49 -14.71
N ILE A 89 -9.25 16.57 -13.59
CA ILE A 89 -9.34 17.71 -12.65
C ILE A 89 -8.98 19.01 -13.37
N SER A 90 -7.85 19.04 -14.09
CA SER A 90 -7.43 20.22 -14.85
C SER A 90 -8.49 20.66 -15.86
N SER A 91 -9.10 19.70 -16.55
CA SER A 91 -10.17 19.91 -17.51
C SER A 91 -11.43 20.53 -16.87
N VAL A 92 -11.87 20.01 -15.71
CA VAL A 92 -13.02 20.54 -14.98
C VAL A 92 -12.74 21.95 -14.44
N VAL A 93 -11.58 22.16 -13.83
CA VAL A 93 -11.18 23.47 -13.28
C VAL A 93 -11.12 24.53 -14.38
N SER A 94 -10.52 24.20 -15.53
CA SER A 94 -10.43 25.12 -16.67
C SER A 94 -11.82 25.50 -17.22
N ARG A 95 -12.73 24.52 -17.34
CA ARG A 95 -14.12 24.79 -17.76
C ARG A 95 -14.85 25.70 -16.78
N ARG A 96 -14.69 25.48 -15.47
CA ARG A 96 -15.30 26.34 -14.44
C ARG A 96 -14.76 27.76 -14.51
N ALA A 97 -13.45 27.93 -14.66
CA ALA A 97 -12.84 29.25 -14.81
C ALA A 97 -13.38 29.99 -16.04
N ALA A 98 -13.50 29.32 -17.19
CA ALA A 98 -14.07 29.91 -18.40
C ALA A 98 -15.56 30.29 -18.22
N ALA A 99 -16.34 29.47 -17.52
CA ALA A 99 -17.75 29.75 -17.27
C ALA A 99 -17.96 30.98 -16.37
N GLU A 100 -17.12 31.16 -15.34
CA GLU A 100 -17.19 32.35 -14.47
C GLU A 100 -16.82 33.64 -15.23
N ILE A 101 -15.85 33.58 -16.14
CA ILE A 101 -15.51 34.70 -17.03
C ILE A 101 -16.68 35.04 -17.99
N GLY A 102 -17.37 34.02 -18.52
CA GLY A 102 -18.55 34.24 -19.38
C GLY A 102 -19.70 34.92 -18.64
N LYS A 103 -19.94 34.56 -17.38
CA LYS A 103 -20.96 35.20 -16.53
C LYS A 103 -20.64 36.66 -16.21
N SER A 104 -19.37 37.00 -15.96
CA SER A 104 -18.99 38.39 -15.66
C SER A 104 -19.10 39.32 -16.87
N MET A 105 -18.96 38.79 -18.10
CA MET A 105 -19.15 39.57 -19.33
C MET A 105 -20.61 39.67 -19.80
N GLY A 106 -21.49 38.75 -19.39
CA GLY A 106 -22.90 38.69 -19.81
C GLY A 106 -23.90 39.39 -18.88
N GLY A 107 -23.46 39.95 -17.75
CA GLY A 107 -24.33 40.60 -16.74
C GLY A 107 -24.59 42.10 -16.94
N GLY A 108 -24.40 42.62 -18.15
CA GLY A 108 -24.66 44.01 -18.49
C GLY A 108 -25.92 44.16 -19.33
N GLU A 109 -27.09 44.02 -18.70
CA GLU A 109 -28.37 44.55 -19.21
C GLU A 109 -29.05 45.39 -18.14
#